data_AF-A0A9P9T1F8-F1
#
_entry.id   AF-A0A9P9T1F8-F1
#
_cell.length_a   1.000
_cell.length_b   1.000
_cell.length_c   1.000
_cell.angle_alpha   90.00
_cell.angle_beta   90.00
_cell.angle_gamma   90.00
#
_symmetry.space_group_name_H-M   'P 1'
#
loop_
_entity.id
_entity.type
_entity.pdbx_description
1 polymer ?
#
loop_
_entity_poly.entity_id
_entity_poly.type
_entity_poly.pdbx_seq_one_letter_code
_entity_poly.pdbx_strand_id
1 'polypeptide(L)'
;MKTAAYAAVLNHSRRTSTIREDEGRDRDNYNYVPVSLGEGTPGREELRFSTDLDAEHHILLEQHLRKFRKNNTNRTWFVVMGAVGVFLFFYLAIADHTIQHVSAQCDGLDGFTCSPEISRFWGQSSPYFAVASDIATEVPDQCQITFAQILSRHGARDPTAGKTVKYQALIDRIHANATAYSESFAFIKDYNYTLGADQLTTFGQQELVNSGTKFYQRYKTLAQGITPFVRASGQDRVVESAQNWTQGFHNARLQDACSTVNESLPFNIVQISEDQGQNNTLNHDLCTNFEEGHINEIGDDAEAKWQAVFAPPITARMNENLPGVNFTDDDTVSLMDMCPFNTVANDNGTLHPFCGLFTAMEWQQYDYLATVGKFYSYSTGNPLGPTQGVGFTNELIARMTKSAVVDRTTTNSTLDGNPATFPLDAVLYADFSHDNDMMTIFSAMGLFNGTAPLSNTTLQSVQETNGFAVNRIVPFSSRAYFEKMTCTGMAEEMVRVVINDRVMPLDTCGGDALGRCTLSAWVNSLSFARAGGLWDSCFTPAAGNSTLRLL
;
A
#
# COMPACT_ATOMS: atom_id res chain seq x y z
N MET A 1 38.73 -4.04 -7.17
CA MET A 1 39.62 -3.06 -7.85
C MET A 1 38.96 -2.62 -9.16
N LYS A 2 38.91 -1.30 -9.42
CA LYS A 2 38.19 -0.55 -10.49
C LYS A 2 36.68 -0.49 -10.24
N THR A 3 36.00 0.57 -9.79
CA THR A 3 36.08 2.05 -9.83
C THR A 3 35.97 2.77 -11.18
N ALA A 4 35.09 3.79 -11.14
CA ALA A 4 34.80 4.90 -12.06
C ALA A 4 33.75 4.61 -13.16
N ALA A 5 32.81 5.49 -13.50
CA ALA A 5 32.28 6.74 -12.91
C ALA A 5 31.12 7.17 -13.84
N TYR A 6 30.01 7.70 -13.33
CA TYR A 6 29.14 8.60 -14.10
C TYR A 6 28.51 9.62 -13.16
N ALA A 7 28.67 10.91 -13.49
CA ALA A 7 28.20 12.06 -12.74
C ALA A 7 27.54 13.07 -13.69
N ALA A 8 26.63 13.85 -13.10
CA ALA A 8 25.86 15.00 -13.62
C ALA A 8 24.64 14.63 -14.48
N VAL A 9 23.43 15.18 -14.30
CA VAL A 9 23.08 16.59 -14.00
C VAL A 9 21.76 16.65 -13.21
N LEU A 10 21.75 17.33 -12.06
CA LEU A 10 20.53 17.83 -11.39
C LEU A 10 20.70 19.34 -11.18
N ASN A 11 19.78 20.13 -11.70
CA ASN A 11 19.78 21.58 -11.55
C ASN A 11 18.51 22.01 -10.82
N HIS A 12 18.60 22.18 -9.49
CA HIS A 12 17.58 22.80 -8.66
C HIS A 12 17.92 24.26 -8.42
N SER A 13 17.05 25.17 -8.87
CA SER A 13 17.11 26.60 -8.51
C SER A 13 16.31 26.83 -7.23
N ARG A 14 17.01 27.04 -6.11
CA ARG A 14 16.47 27.71 -4.91
C ARG A 14 16.84 29.19 -4.98
N ARG A 15 15.83 30.07 -4.96
CA ARG A 15 16.02 31.50 -4.68
C ARG A 15 15.87 31.74 -3.18
N THR A 16 16.98 32.05 -2.53
CA THR A 16 17.03 32.70 -1.21
C THR A 16 17.03 34.22 -1.35
N SER A 17 16.31 34.87 -0.45
CA SER A 17 16.25 36.32 -0.24
C SER A 17 17.58 36.86 0.33
N THR A 18 17.81 38.17 0.19
CA THR A 18 18.50 38.99 1.20
C THR A 18 18.35 40.50 0.92
N ILE A 19 17.74 41.18 1.91
CA ILE A 19 18.19 42.41 2.59
C ILE A 19 18.24 43.75 1.83
N ARG A 20 17.48 44.73 2.35
CA ARG A 20 18.02 46.04 2.81
C ARG A 20 17.02 46.78 3.71
N GLU A 21 17.43 46.99 4.96
CA GLU A 21 16.94 48.05 5.86
C GLU A 21 17.70 49.36 5.55
N ASP A 22 17.03 50.51 5.65
CA ASP A 22 17.59 51.71 6.30
C ASP A 22 16.49 52.74 6.65
N GLU A 23 16.73 53.50 7.71
CA GLU A 23 15.81 54.35 8.48
C GLU A 23 15.58 55.79 7.93
N GLY A 24 14.51 56.46 8.38
CA GLY A 24 14.61 57.85 8.89
C GLY A 24 13.91 59.04 8.20
N ARG A 25 12.68 59.35 8.66
CA ARG A 25 12.18 60.64 9.23
C ARG A 25 12.01 61.94 8.35
N ASP A 26 10.75 62.42 8.18
CA ASP A 26 10.14 63.67 8.73
C ASP A 26 8.78 64.01 8.04
N ARG A 27 7.65 64.03 8.78
CA ARG A 27 6.78 65.16 9.20
C ARG A 27 6.06 65.97 8.09
N ASP A 28 4.72 65.92 8.07
CA ASP A 28 3.90 67.10 8.43
C ASP A 28 2.39 66.80 8.66
N ASN A 29 1.82 67.60 9.56
CA ASN A 29 0.50 67.60 10.20
C ASN A 29 -0.67 68.00 9.27
N TYR A 30 -1.91 67.61 9.59
CA TYR A 30 -2.98 68.48 10.12
C TYR A 30 -4.33 67.72 10.24
N ASN A 31 -5.10 68.05 11.27
CA ASN A 31 -6.24 67.30 11.80
C ASN A 31 -7.47 68.22 12.02
N TYR A 32 -8.69 67.67 11.82
CA TYR A 32 -10.00 68.00 12.47
C TYR A 32 -10.70 69.37 12.15
N VAL A 33 -12.04 69.64 12.17
CA VAL A 33 -13.30 69.14 12.80
C VAL A 33 -14.55 69.72 12.04
N PRO A 34 -15.79 69.16 12.13
CA PRO A 34 -17.02 69.58 11.40
C PRO A 34 -18.06 70.36 12.25
N VAL A 35 -19.15 70.87 11.63
CA VAL A 35 -20.39 71.35 12.33
C VAL A 35 -21.65 71.17 11.44
N SER A 36 -22.80 70.88 12.07
CA SER A 36 -24.14 70.66 11.49
C SER A 36 -25.18 71.72 11.92
N LEU A 37 -26.40 71.56 11.35
CA LEU A 37 -27.77 71.92 11.81
C LEU A 37 -28.42 73.26 11.41
N GLY A 38 -29.69 73.18 10.97
CA GLY A 38 -30.69 74.27 11.07
C GLY A 38 -31.88 74.20 10.08
N GLU A 39 -33.09 73.94 10.61
CA GLU A 39 -34.40 73.79 9.94
C GLU A 39 -35.11 75.10 9.51
N GLY A 40 -36.19 74.98 8.69
CA GLY A 40 -37.36 75.89 8.75
C GLY A 40 -38.08 76.24 7.43
N THR A 41 -39.30 75.73 7.21
CA THR A 41 -40.25 76.02 6.08
C THR A 41 -41.24 77.16 6.38
N PRO A 42 -41.87 77.78 5.34
CA PRO A 42 -43.34 77.73 5.21
C PRO A 42 -43.91 77.67 3.75
N GLY A 43 -45.20 77.25 3.60
CA GLY A 43 -45.99 77.13 2.33
C GLY A 43 -46.42 78.47 1.68
N ARG A 44 -47.32 78.61 0.68
CA ARG A 44 -48.40 77.83 0.02
C ARG A 44 -48.87 78.62 -1.25
N GLU A 45 -49.53 77.92 -2.20
CA GLU A 45 -50.62 78.37 -3.12
C GLU A 45 -50.41 78.68 -4.63
N GLU A 46 -51.48 78.38 -5.39
CA GLU A 46 -51.66 78.03 -6.81
C GLU A 46 -51.61 79.19 -7.83
N LEU A 47 -51.37 78.87 -9.13
CA LEU A 47 -52.25 79.34 -10.22
C LEU A 47 -52.15 78.47 -11.50
N ARG A 48 -53.32 78.14 -12.08
CA ARG A 48 -53.52 77.44 -13.36
C ARG A 48 -53.37 78.39 -14.56
N PHE A 49 -52.94 77.89 -15.72
CA PHE A 49 -53.60 78.21 -17.01
C PHE A 49 -53.35 77.14 -18.09
N SER A 50 -54.28 77.08 -19.03
CA SER A 50 -54.64 76.04 -19.99
C SER A 50 -54.16 76.34 -21.42
N THR A 51 -53.93 75.27 -22.22
CA THR A 51 -54.17 75.07 -23.69
C THR A 51 -53.64 76.13 -24.68
N ASP A 52 -53.07 75.82 -25.85
CA ASP A 52 -53.33 74.72 -26.78
C ASP A 52 -52.31 74.76 -27.96
N LEU A 53 -52.31 73.69 -28.77
CA LEU A 53 -51.80 73.55 -30.16
C LEU A 53 -50.28 73.36 -30.37
N ASP A 54 -49.87 72.14 -30.75
CA ASP A 54 -49.79 71.81 -32.19
C ASP A 54 -49.66 70.28 -32.45
N ALA A 55 -50.55 69.73 -33.28
CA ALA A 55 -50.80 68.30 -33.44
C ALA A 55 -49.90 67.59 -34.49
N GLU A 56 -48.98 68.32 -35.14
CA GLU A 56 -48.10 67.74 -36.16
C GLU A 56 -46.88 67.00 -35.59
N HIS A 57 -46.48 67.25 -34.34
CA HIS A 57 -45.29 66.62 -33.74
C HIS A 57 -45.52 65.17 -33.26
N HIS A 58 -46.77 64.78 -33.00
CA HIS A 58 -47.08 63.48 -32.42
C HIS A 58 -47.02 62.31 -33.43
N ILE A 59 -47.28 62.56 -34.72
CA ILE A 59 -47.32 61.49 -35.73
C ILE A 59 -45.90 61.03 -36.12
N LEU A 60 -44.94 61.96 -36.18
CA LEU A 60 -43.54 61.64 -36.48
C LEU A 60 -42.84 60.91 -35.33
N LEU A 61 -43.18 61.26 -34.08
CA LEU A 61 -42.64 60.64 -32.87
C LEU A 61 -43.16 59.20 -32.69
N GLU A 62 -44.45 58.95 -32.93
CA GLU A 62 -45.04 57.59 -32.86
C GLU A 62 -44.42 56.63 -33.87
N GLN A 63 -44.18 57.08 -35.12
CA GLN A 63 -43.52 56.24 -36.13
C GLN A 63 -42.04 55.96 -35.79
N HIS A 64 -41.31 56.95 -35.27
CA HIS A 64 -39.92 56.76 -34.85
C HIS A 64 -39.80 55.83 -33.64
N LEU A 65 -40.69 55.97 -32.64
CA LEU A 65 -40.71 55.13 -31.44
C LEU A 65 -41.07 53.68 -31.78
N ARG A 66 -42.01 53.43 -32.69
CA ARG A 66 -42.35 52.05 -33.12
C ARG A 66 -41.17 51.37 -33.85
N LYS A 67 -40.43 52.11 -34.69
CA LYS A 67 -39.25 51.59 -35.39
C LYS A 67 -38.08 51.33 -34.41
N PHE A 68 -37.90 52.20 -33.42
CA PHE A 68 -36.87 52.06 -32.39
C PHE A 68 -37.18 50.89 -31.43
N ARG A 69 -38.45 50.73 -31.02
CA ARG A 69 -38.89 49.66 -30.10
C ARG A 69 -38.75 48.27 -30.73
N LYS A 70 -39.10 48.11 -32.02
CA LYS A 70 -38.98 46.84 -32.76
C LYS A 70 -37.52 46.44 -33.03
N ASN A 71 -36.64 47.41 -33.29
CA ASN A 71 -35.23 47.14 -33.52
C ASN A 71 -34.48 46.82 -32.21
N ASN A 72 -34.88 47.45 -31.10
CA ASN A 72 -34.27 47.20 -29.80
C ASN A 72 -34.72 45.88 -29.16
N THR A 73 -35.98 45.44 -29.36
CA THR A 73 -36.45 44.11 -28.92
C THR A 73 -35.77 42.98 -29.68
N ASN A 74 -35.55 43.13 -30.99
CA ASN A 74 -34.82 42.10 -31.75
C ASN A 74 -33.35 42.04 -31.31
N ARG A 75 -32.70 43.20 -31.09
CA ARG A 75 -31.30 43.24 -30.66
C ARG A 75 -31.11 42.69 -29.23
N THR A 76 -32.03 42.98 -28.31
CA THR A 76 -32.01 42.38 -26.97
C THR A 76 -32.29 40.88 -27.03
N TRP A 77 -33.20 40.42 -27.89
CA TRP A 77 -33.48 38.99 -28.05
C TRP A 77 -32.27 38.22 -28.62
N PHE A 78 -31.56 38.78 -29.60
CA PHE A 78 -30.32 38.19 -30.12
C PHE A 78 -29.18 38.18 -29.10
N VAL A 79 -29.05 39.22 -28.27
CA VAL A 79 -28.03 39.26 -27.19
C VAL A 79 -28.37 38.27 -26.08
N VAL A 80 -29.65 38.15 -25.69
CA VAL A 80 -30.09 37.18 -24.68
C VAL A 80 -29.93 35.75 -25.18
N MET A 81 -30.32 35.45 -26.43
CA MET A 81 -30.12 34.13 -27.02
C MET A 81 -28.65 33.79 -27.24
N GLY A 82 -27.82 34.77 -27.59
CA GLY A 82 -26.37 34.62 -27.65
C GLY A 82 -25.76 34.35 -26.27
N ALA A 83 -26.18 35.08 -25.24
CA ALA A 83 -25.74 34.86 -23.86
C ALA A 83 -26.18 33.49 -23.34
N VAL A 84 -27.44 33.09 -23.56
CA VAL A 84 -27.97 31.77 -23.18
C VAL A 84 -27.23 30.66 -23.94
N GLY A 85 -26.95 30.85 -25.24
CA GLY A 85 -26.17 29.91 -26.03
C GLY A 85 -24.72 29.76 -25.54
N VAL A 86 -24.08 30.87 -25.16
CA VAL A 86 -22.73 30.87 -24.55
C VAL A 86 -22.76 30.20 -23.18
N PHE A 87 -23.76 30.49 -22.34
CA PHE A 87 -23.94 29.82 -21.04
C PHE A 87 -24.23 28.33 -21.21
N LEU A 88 -25.04 27.91 -22.18
CA LEU A 88 -25.29 26.50 -22.49
C LEU A 88 -24.04 25.82 -23.05
N PHE A 89 -23.25 26.51 -23.87
CA PHE A 89 -21.99 25.98 -24.39
C PHE A 89 -20.95 25.81 -23.29
N PHE A 90 -20.80 26.79 -22.38
CA PHE A 90 -19.94 26.64 -21.21
C PHE A 90 -20.52 25.62 -20.22
N TYR A 91 -21.83 25.55 -20.02
CA TYR A 91 -22.45 24.54 -19.17
C TYR A 91 -22.26 23.13 -19.73
N LEU A 92 -22.37 22.94 -21.05
CA LEU A 92 -22.11 21.66 -21.71
C LEU A 92 -20.62 21.34 -21.75
N ALA A 93 -19.73 22.30 -21.97
CA ALA A 93 -18.27 22.09 -21.92
C ALA A 93 -17.78 21.81 -20.49
N ILE A 94 -18.40 22.42 -19.47
CA ILE A 94 -18.15 22.13 -18.07
C ILE A 94 -18.84 20.82 -17.67
N ALA A 95 -20.02 20.49 -18.18
CA ALA A 95 -20.70 19.20 -17.95
C ALA A 95 -19.90 18.03 -18.55
N ASP A 96 -19.35 18.20 -19.76
CA ASP A 96 -18.44 17.21 -20.38
C ASP A 96 -17.11 17.08 -19.61
N HIS A 97 -16.65 18.15 -18.95
CA HIS A 97 -15.49 18.10 -18.07
C HIS A 97 -15.79 17.75 -16.59
N THR A 98 -17.06 17.73 -16.17
CA THR A 98 -17.50 17.32 -14.83
C THR A 98 -18.11 15.92 -14.82
N ILE A 99 -18.36 15.33 -15.99
CA ILE A 99 -18.11 13.90 -16.19
C ILE A 99 -16.60 13.74 -16.37
N GLN A 100 -15.84 14.07 -15.33
CA GLN A 100 -14.78 13.16 -14.97
C GLN A 100 -15.49 11.81 -14.86
N HIS A 101 -15.23 10.91 -15.81
CA HIS A 101 -15.29 9.50 -15.47
C HIS A 101 -14.40 9.38 -14.24
N VAL A 102 -15.02 9.45 -13.05
CA VAL A 102 -14.38 9.06 -11.82
C VAL A 102 -14.12 7.59 -12.08
N SER A 103 -12.92 7.27 -12.58
CA SER A 103 -12.46 5.91 -12.59
C SER A 103 -12.61 5.47 -11.15
N ALA A 104 -13.47 4.48 -10.90
CA ALA A 104 -13.63 3.94 -9.56
C ALA A 104 -12.22 3.69 -9.02
N GLN A 105 -11.86 4.38 -7.93
CA GLN A 105 -10.52 4.27 -7.39
C GLN A 105 -10.33 2.80 -7.00
N CYS A 106 -9.41 2.13 -7.70
CA CYS A 106 -9.28 0.68 -7.62
C CYS A 106 -8.76 0.21 -6.25
N ASP A 107 -8.06 1.08 -5.52
CA ASP A 107 -7.52 0.85 -4.19
C ASP A 107 -8.20 1.74 -3.13
N GLY A 108 -8.38 1.20 -1.93
CA GLY A 108 -8.97 1.90 -0.79
C GLY A 108 -8.56 1.25 0.53
N LEU A 109 -9.30 1.55 1.62
CA LEU A 109 -8.95 1.01 2.95
C LEU A 109 -9.05 -0.53 3.01
N ASP A 110 -9.96 -1.12 2.24
CA ASP A 110 -10.12 -2.58 2.11
C ASP A 110 -9.28 -3.17 0.96
N GLY A 111 -8.42 -2.35 0.36
CA GLY A 111 -7.44 -2.73 -0.63
C GLY A 111 -7.95 -2.69 -2.06
N PHE A 112 -7.22 -3.38 -2.94
CA PHE A 112 -7.45 -3.36 -4.38
C PHE A 112 -8.62 -4.25 -4.80
N THR A 113 -9.54 -3.69 -5.58
CA THR A 113 -10.81 -4.33 -5.97
C THR A 113 -11.01 -4.50 -7.47
N CYS A 114 -10.13 -3.94 -8.29
CA CYS A 114 -10.25 -4.02 -9.76
C CYS A 114 -9.79 -5.39 -10.28
N SER A 115 -10.60 -5.99 -11.16
CA SER A 115 -10.35 -7.30 -11.79
C SER A 115 -9.88 -8.38 -10.80
N PRO A 116 -10.65 -8.67 -9.73
CA PRO A 116 -10.22 -9.56 -8.66
C PRO A 116 -9.97 -11.01 -9.11
N GLU A 117 -10.50 -11.42 -10.26
CA GLU A 117 -10.23 -12.69 -10.93
C GLU A 117 -8.81 -12.79 -11.52
N ILE A 118 -8.08 -11.68 -11.60
CA ILE A 118 -6.69 -11.59 -12.07
C ILE A 118 -5.81 -11.01 -10.97
N SER A 119 -6.14 -9.81 -10.47
CA SER A 119 -5.27 -9.01 -9.59
C SER A 119 -5.00 -9.62 -8.21
N ARG A 120 -5.89 -10.51 -7.76
CA ARG A 120 -5.69 -11.27 -6.52
C ARG A 120 -4.85 -12.52 -6.71
N PHE A 121 -4.48 -12.88 -7.94
CA PHE A 121 -3.75 -14.10 -8.28
C PHE A 121 -2.36 -13.77 -8.83
N TRP A 122 -1.72 -12.75 -8.27
CA TRP A 122 -0.35 -12.36 -8.60
C TRP A 122 0.66 -12.78 -7.53
N GLY A 123 0.32 -13.75 -6.66
CA GLY A 123 1.16 -14.16 -5.55
C GLY A 123 1.51 -12.98 -4.64
N GLN A 124 2.77 -12.86 -4.27
CA GLN A 124 3.29 -11.75 -3.47
C GLN A 124 3.25 -10.40 -4.20
N SER A 125 3.04 -10.39 -5.52
CA SER A 125 2.93 -9.15 -6.29
C SER A 125 1.48 -8.64 -6.40
N SER A 126 0.52 -9.33 -5.78
CA SER A 126 -0.84 -8.82 -5.64
C SER A 126 -0.80 -7.57 -4.74
N PRO A 127 -1.46 -6.45 -5.10
CA PRO A 127 -1.78 -5.41 -4.14
C PRO A 127 -2.56 -5.99 -2.96
N TYR A 128 -2.48 -5.34 -1.79
CA TYR A 128 -3.25 -5.81 -0.65
C TYR A 128 -4.76 -5.81 -0.97
N PHE A 129 -5.46 -6.82 -0.47
CA PHE A 129 -6.92 -6.88 -0.42
C PHE A 129 -7.36 -7.50 0.90
N ALA A 130 -8.49 -7.07 1.43
CA ALA A 130 -9.09 -7.71 2.60
C ALA A 130 -9.44 -9.17 2.30
N VAL A 131 -8.86 -10.09 3.08
CA VAL A 131 -9.08 -11.54 2.93
C VAL A 131 -10.30 -11.93 3.73
N ALA A 132 -11.23 -12.66 3.09
CA ALA A 132 -12.42 -13.16 3.75
C ALA A 132 -12.05 -14.05 4.96
N SER A 133 -12.76 -13.85 6.06
CA SER A 133 -12.54 -14.52 7.34
C SER A 133 -13.78 -15.33 7.73
N ASP A 134 -13.58 -16.59 8.13
CA ASP A 134 -14.67 -17.43 8.68
C ASP A 134 -15.04 -17.02 10.11
N ILE A 135 -14.12 -16.33 10.80
CA ILE A 135 -14.30 -15.78 12.14
C ILE A 135 -14.44 -14.25 12.02
N ALA A 136 -15.41 -13.67 12.74
CA ALA A 136 -15.66 -12.24 12.77
C ALA A 136 -14.40 -11.44 13.16
N THR A 137 -14.12 -10.39 12.40
CA THR A 137 -12.88 -9.60 12.50
C THR A 137 -12.99 -8.47 13.53
N GLU A 138 -14.23 -8.11 13.85
CA GLU A 138 -14.60 -7.09 14.82
C GLU A 138 -14.09 -7.47 16.21
N VAL A 139 -13.79 -6.46 17.03
CA VAL A 139 -13.52 -6.68 18.45
C VAL A 139 -14.86 -7.06 19.10
N PRO A 140 -14.98 -8.19 19.81
CA PRO A 140 -16.23 -8.56 20.45
C PRO A 140 -16.69 -7.50 21.45
N ASP A 141 -18.00 -7.22 21.52
CA ASP A 141 -18.57 -6.14 22.35
C ASP A 141 -18.16 -6.22 23.83
N GLN A 142 -17.94 -7.43 24.34
CA GLN A 142 -17.52 -7.69 25.72
C GLN A 142 -16.02 -7.53 25.97
N CYS A 143 -15.25 -7.11 24.95
CA CYS A 143 -13.80 -7.02 24.98
C CYS A 143 -13.27 -5.63 24.62
N GLN A 144 -12.10 -5.30 25.13
CA GLN A 144 -11.38 -4.06 24.82
C GLN A 144 -9.92 -4.37 24.49
N ILE A 145 -9.43 -3.85 23.36
CA ILE A 145 -8.01 -3.97 22.99
C ILE A 145 -7.16 -3.19 24.00
N THR A 146 -6.14 -3.85 24.54
CA THR A 146 -5.16 -3.28 25.48
C THR A 146 -3.77 -3.17 24.88
N PHE A 147 -3.51 -3.87 23.76
CA PHE A 147 -2.28 -3.82 22.98
C PHE A 147 -2.56 -4.19 21.53
N ALA A 148 -1.90 -3.51 20.59
CA ALA A 148 -1.88 -3.89 19.18
C ALA A 148 -0.51 -3.66 18.57
N GLN A 149 0.01 -4.67 17.87
CA GLN A 149 1.20 -4.55 17.05
C GLN A 149 0.86 -4.85 15.59
N ILE A 150 1.26 -3.96 14.67
CA ILE A 150 1.25 -4.24 13.24
C ILE A 150 2.64 -4.73 12.80
N LEU A 151 2.68 -5.82 12.03
CA LEU A 151 3.82 -6.20 11.19
C LEU A 151 3.38 -6.00 9.73
N SER A 152 4.03 -5.07 9.03
CA SER A 152 3.66 -4.68 7.67
C SER A 152 4.78 -4.97 6.69
N ARG A 153 4.43 -5.43 5.49
CA ARG A 153 5.33 -5.40 4.33
C ARG A 153 5.38 -3.99 3.76
N HIS A 154 6.43 -3.69 3.01
CA HIS A 154 6.45 -2.55 2.10
C HIS A 154 5.32 -2.59 1.06
N GLY A 155 5.03 -1.43 0.46
CA GLY A 155 3.99 -1.27 -0.57
C GLY A 155 4.40 -1.83 -1.93
N ALA A 156 3.52 -1.69 -2.91
CA ALA A 156 3.85 -2.01 -4.28
C ALA A 156 5.09 -1.23 -4.75
N ARG A 157 5.91 -1.93 -5.53
CA ARG A 157 7.22 -1.45 -5.98
C ARG A 157 7.47 -1.83 -7.41
N ASP A 158 8.47 -1.18 -8.01
CA ASP A 158 9.10 -1.66 -9.22
C ASP A 158 9.72 -3.06 -9.02
N PRO A 159 10.01 -3.79 -10.11
CA PRO A 159 10.81 -5.02 -10.05
C PRO A 159 12.15 -4.79 -9.35
N THR A 160 12.80 -5.85 -8.86
CA THR A 160 14.17 -5.72 -8.34
C THR A 160 15.14 -5.42 -9.47
N ALA A 161 16.28 -4.77 -9.20
CA ALA A 161 17.25 -4.42 -10.26
C ALA A 161 17.60 -5.60 -11.20
N GLY A 162 17.80 -6.81 -10.65
CA GLY A 162 18.05 -8.01 -11.45
C GLY A 162 16.86 -8.42 -12.34
N LYS A 163 15.64 -8.33 -11.82
CA LYS A 163 14.41 -8.61 -12.59
C LYS A 163 14.14 -7.52 -13.64
N THR A 164 14.41 -6.24 -13.33
CA THR A 164 14.33 -5.13 -14.28
C THR A 164 15.19 -5.41 -15.52
N VAL A 165 16.46 -5.79 -15.32
CA VAL A 165 17.36 -6.18 -16.43
C VAL A 165 16.82 -7.37 -17.21
N LYS A 166 16.33 -8.42 -16.51
CA LYS A 166 15.76 -9.62 -17.16
C LYS A 166 14.54 -9.27 -18.02
N TYR A 167 13.61 -8.48 -17.49
CA TYR A 167 12.37 -8.13 -18.18
C TYR A 167 12.64 -7.19 -19.36
N GLN A 168 13.52 -6.21 -19.21
CA GLN A 168 13.90 -5.33 -20.31
C GLN A 168 14.53 -6.14 -21.45
N ALA A 169 15.47 -7.04 -21.15
CA ALA A 169 16.09 -7.91 -22.15
C ALA A 169 15.07 -8.80 -22.89
N LEU A 170 14.01 -9.25 -22.19
CA LEU A 170 12.92 -10.01 -22.79
C LEU A 170 12.13 -9.16 -23.81
N ILE A 171 11.78 -7.93 -23.44
CA ILE A 171 11.08 -6.99 -24.33
C ILE A 171 11.94 -6.64 -25.55
N ASP A 172 13.22 -6.33 -25.33
CA ASP A 172 14.17 -6.04 -26.41
C ASP A 172 14.28 -7.21 -27.40
N ARG A 173 14.31 -8.44 -26.88
CA ARG A 173 14.32 -9.66 -27.72
C ARG A 173 13.02 -9.84 -28.50
N ILE A 174 11.86 -9.50 -27.91
CA ILE A 174 10.58 -9.52 -28.62
C ILE A 174 10.62 -8.53 -29.79
N HIS A 175 11.05 -7.29 -29.54
CA HIS A 175 11.15 -6.26 -30.59
C HIS A 175 12.13 -6.63 -31.69
N ALA A 176 13.26 -7.26 -31.35
CA ALA A 176 14.28 -7.65 -32.31
C ALA A 176 13.86 -8.83 -33.20
N ASN A 177 13.14 -9.81 -32.63
CA ASN A 177 12.98 -11.11 -33.27
C ASN A 177 11.54 -11.44 -33.70
N ALA A 178 10.52 -10.80 -33.15
CA ALA A 178 9.13 -11.10 -33.52
C ALA A 178 8.88 -10.69 -34.98
N THR A 179 8.56 -11.67 -35.82
CA THR A 179 8.27 -11.42 -37.25
C THR A 179 6.84 -10.95 -37.49
N ALA A 180 5.95 -11.20 -36.53
CA ALA A 180 4.56 -10.76 -36.54
C ALA A 180 4.06 -10.63 -35.09
N TYR A 181 2.99 -9.85 -34.92
CA TYR A 181 2.29 -9.69 -33.64
C TYR A 181 0.81 -10.01 -33.88
N SER A 182 0.30 -11.04 -33.24
CA SER A 182 -1.15 -11.28 -33.21
C SER A 182 -1.90 -10.12 -32.55
N GLU A 183 -3.20 -10.00 -32.83
CA GLU A 183 -4.03 -8.86 -32.37
C GLU A 183 -3.92 -8.59 -30.86
N SER A 184 -4.03 -9.61 -30.01
CA SER A 184 -3.93 -9.47 -28.55
C SER A 184 -2.52 -9.12 -28.05
N PHE A 185 -1.49 -9.35 -28.86
CA PHE A 185 -0.08 -9.04 -28.54
C PHE A 185 0.41 -7.76 -29.24
N ALA A 186 -0.42 -7.14 -30.09
CA ALA A 186 -0.02 -6.02 -30.95
C ALA A 186 0.52 -4.82 -30.16
N PHE A 187 0.01 -4.57 -28.96
CA PHE A 187 0.47 -3.48 -28.10
C PHE A 187 1.95 -3.59 -27.72
N ILE A 188 2.53 -4.81 -27.71
CA ILE A 188 3.93 -5.02 -27.33
C ILE A 188 4.88 -4.38 -28.35
N LYS A 189 4.45 -4.23 -29.61
CA LYS A 189 5.25 -3.57 -30.65
C LYS A 189 5.66 -2.15 -30.28
N ASP A 190 4.76 -1.43 -29.60
CA ASP A 190 4.96 -0.03 -29.20
C ASP A 190 5.20 0.10 -27.67
N TYR A 191 5.15 -1.00 -26.93
CA TYR A 191 5.45 -1.02 -25.50
C TYR A 191 6.91 -0.67 -25.27
N ASN A 192 7.18 0.34 -24.46
CA ASN A 192 8.52 0.69 -24.01
C ASN A 192 8.67 0.33 -22.54
N TYR A 193 9.74 -0.38 -22.18
CA TYR A 193 10.02 -0.71 -20.79
C TYR A 193 10.49 0.56 -20.06
N THR A 194 9.66 1.08 -19.15
CA THR A 194 9.96 2.31 -18.38
C THR A 194 9.86 2.11 -16.87
N LEU A 195 9.70 0.88 -16.41
CA LEU A 195 9.67 0.57 -14.98
C LEU A 195 11.04 0.86 -14.35
N GLY A 196 11.02 1.26 -13.08
CA GLY A 196 12.23 1.50 -12.32
C GLY A 196 12.85 0.21 -11.79
N ALA A 197 13.52 0.33 -10.64
CA ALA A 197 14.09 -0.79 -9.92
C ALA A 197 13.99 -0.55 -8.40
N ASP A 198 13.56 -1.58 -7.67
CA ASP A 198 13.54 -1.72 -6.21
C ASP A 198 12.66 -0.75 -5.42
N GLN A 199 12.38 0.45 -5.93
CA GLN A 199 11.69 1.53 -5.23
C GLN A 199 10.17 1.36 -5.22
N LEU A 200 9.52 1.97 -4.22
CA LEU A 200 8.06 2.03 -4.19
C LEU A 200 7.51 2.78 -5.41
N THR A 201 6.36 2.34 -5.89
CA THR A 201 5.56 3.15 -6.82
C THR A 201 4.69 4.13 -6.04
N THR A 202 4.18 5.18 -6.68
CA THR A 202 3.20 6.10 -6.06
C THR A 202 1.97 5.33 -5.54
N PHE A 203 1.54 4.29 -6.28
CA PHE A 203 0.48 3.40 -5.86
C PHE A 203 0.83 2.70 -4.53
N GLY A 204 2.04 2.14 -4.41
CA GLY A 204 2.50 1.50 -3.19
C GLY A 204 2.65 2.44 -2.00
N GLN A 205 3.05 3.69 -2.23
CA GLN A 205 3.06 4.73 -1.19
C GLN A 205 1.63 4.97 -0.65
N GLN A 206 0.64 5.06 -1.56
CA GLN A 206 -0.76 5.25 -1.18
C GLN A 206 -1.35 4.04 -0.45
N GLU A 207 -0.97 2.81 -0.81
CA GLU A 207 -1.37 1.60 -0.06
C GLU A 207 -0.98 1.72 1.43
N LEU A 208 0.21 2.27 1.72
CA LEU A 208 0.68 2.41 3.10
C LEU A 208 0.01 3.56 3.84
N VAL A 209 -0.30 4.66 3.15
CA VAL A 209 -1.16 5.73 3.70
C VAL A 209 -2.54 5.18 4.07
N ASN A 210 -3.12 4.33 3.21
CA ASN A 210 -4.38 3.65 3.46
C ASN A 210 -4.27 2.70 4.66
N SER A 211 -3.18 1.92 4.74
CA SER A 211 -2.89 1.00 5.85
C SER A 211 -2.76 1.73 7.19
N GLY A 212 -2.05 2.87 7.24
CA GLY A 212 -1.93 3.71 8.44
C GLY A 212 -3.26 4.31 8.89
N THR A 213 -4.07 4.76 7.93
CA THR A 213 -5.43 5.25 8.18
C THR A 213 -6.30 4.14 8.76
N LYS A 214 -6.28 2.94 8.17
CA LYS A 214 -7.06 1.79 8.63
C LYS A 214 -6.63 1.32 10.02
N PHE A 215 -5.33 1.32 10.33
CA PHE A 215 -4.85 0.99 11.67
C PHE A 215 -5.34 1.99 12.72
N TYR A 216 -5.27 3.31 12.44
CA TYR A 216 -5.80 4.34 13.32
C TYR A 216 -7.29 4.12 13.60
N GLN A 217 -8.08 3.88 12.55
CA GLN A 217 -9.53 3.66 12.68
C GLN A 217 -9.86 2.39 13.47
N ARG A 218 -9.14 1.29 13.21
CA ARG A 218 -9.34 0.01 13.90
C ARG A 218 -9.03 0.09 15.39
N TYR A 219 -7.96 0.78 15.77
CA TYR A 219 -7.50 0.89 17.16
C TYR A 219 -7.73 2.28 17.76
N LYS A 220 -8.75 2.98 17.27
CA LYS A 220 -9.05 4.39 17.59
C LYS A 220 -9.00 4.69 19.08
N THR A 221 -9.60 3.84 19.92
CA THR A 221 -9.64 4.00 21.39
C THR A 221 -8.26 4.11 22.02
N LEU A 222 -7.24 3.40 21.50
CA LEU A 222 -5.85 3.53 21.95
C LEU A 222 -5.12 4.64 21.19
N ALA A 223 -5.32 4.71 19.87
CA ALA A 223 -4.58 5.57 18.95
C ALA A 223 -4.82 7.08 19.14
N GLN A 224 -5.97 7.44 19.73
CA GLN A 224 -6.32 8.80 20.14
C GLN A 224 -5.37 9.39 21.19
N GLY A 225 -4.88 8.55 22.10
CA GLY A 225 -4.07 8.96 23.25
C GLY A 225 -2.60 8.61 23.17
N ILE A 226 -2.17 7.85 22.14
CA ILE A 226 -0.84 7.23 22.09
C ILE A 226 -0.27 7.25 20.68
N THR A 227 0.96 7.74 20.50
CA THR A 227 1.76 7.56 19.27
C THR A 227 2.41 6.16 19.27
N PRO A 228 2.25 5.36 18.18
CA PRO A 228 2.90 4.05 18.08
C PRO A 228 4.42 4.15 18.10
N PHE A 229 5.08 3.15 18.69
CA PHE A 229 6.52 2.96 18.51
C PHE A 229 6.79 2.28 17.17
N VAL A 230 7.69 2.83 16.35
CA VAL A 230 7.88 2.40 14.96
C VAL A 230 9.31 1.91 14.71
N ARG A 231 9.44 0.75 14.06
CA ARG A 231 10.71 0.26 13.50
C ARG A 231 10.56 -0.11 12.04
N ALA A 232 11.65 -0.04 11.28
CA ALA A 232 11.69 -0.48 9.89
C ALA A 232 13.00 -1.21 9.62
N SER A 233 12.95 -2.28 8.84
CA SER A 233 14.17 -2.84 8.25
C SER A 233 14.84 -1.82 7.33
N GLY A 234 16.17 -1.81 7.31
CA GLY A 234 17.03 -0.76 6.80
C GLY A 234 17.17 -0.69 5.28
N GLN A 235 16.09 -0.95 4.55
CA GLN A 235 16.02 -0.80 3.11
C GLN A 235 15.09 0.33 2.71
N ASP A 236 15.50 1.12 1.72
CA ASP A 236 14.82 2.36 1.31
C ASP A 236 13.30 2.18 1.17
N ARG A 237 12.84 1.18 0.41
CA ARG A 237 11.40 0.92 0.21
C ARG A 237 10.64 0.59 1.49
N VAL A 238 11.29 -0.02 2.48
CA VAL A 238 10.67 -0.41 3.77
C VAL A 238 10.61 0.81 4.68
N VAL A 239 11.68 1.59 4.75
CA VAL A 239 11.73 2.85 5.49
C VAL A 239 10.71 3.85 4.94
N GLU A 240 10.63 3.99 3.62
CA GLU A 240 9.65 4.83 2.95
C GLU A 240 8.21 4.34 3.20
N SER A 241 8.00 3.02 3.24
CA SER A 241 6.70 2.45 3.61
C SER A 241 6.28 2.81 5.03
N ALA A 242 7.21 2.76 5.99
CA ALA A 242 6.97 3.20 7.36
C ALA A 242 6.63 4.70 7.42
N GLN A 243 7.33 5.54 6.66
CA GLN A 243 7.05 6.97 6.56
C GLN A 243 5.62 7.23 6.03
N ASN A 244 5.24 6.60 4.92
CA ASN A 244 3.90 6.73 4.34
C ASN A 244 2.80 6.21 5.28
N TRP A 245 3.05 5.11 5.99
CA TRP A 245 2.13 4.60 7.00
C TRP A 245 1.94 5.59 8.15
N THR A 246 3.03 6.16 8.69
CA THR A 246 2.94 7.16 9.77
C THR A 246 2.22 8.42 9.31
N GLN A 247 2.38 8.81 8.04
CA GLN A 247 1.63 9.91 7.42
C GLN A 247 0.11 9.61 7.39
N GLY A 248 -0.29 8.43 6.95
CA GLY A 248 -1.70 8.02 6.94
C GLY A 248 -2.31 7.95 8.34
N PHE A 249 -1.59 7.34 9.28
CA PHE A 249 -2.00 7.28 10.69
C PHE A 249 -2.15 8.68 11.30
N HIS A 250 -1.17 9.57 11.09
CA HIS A 250 -1.19 10.94 11.58
C HIS A 250 -2.35 11.76 10.96
N ASN A 251 -2.59 11.61 9.65
CA ASN A 251 -3.69 12.30 8.97
C ASN A 251 -5.05 11.87 9.51
N ALA A 252 -5.25 10.56 9.77
CA ALA A 252 -6.46 10.05 10.39
C ALA A 252 -6.65 10.60 11.82
N ARG A 253 -5.55 10.75 12.57
CA ARG A 253 -5.55 11.37 13.91
C ARG A 253 -5.98 12.83 13.87
N LEU A 254 -5.45 13.63 12.96
CA LEU A 254 -5.78 15.06 12.86
C LEU A 254 -7.27 15.30 12.56
N GLN A 255 -7.93 14.34 11.91
CA GLN A 255 -9.36 14.39 11.62
C GLN A 255 -10.23 13.96 12.81
N ASP A 256 -9.64 13.36 13.85
CA ASP A 256 -10.35 12.87 15.01
C ASP A 256 -10.37 13.89 16.14
N ALA A 257 -11.51 14.54 16.32
CA ALA A 257 -11.72 15.57 17.35
C ALA A 257 -11.51 15.07 18.80
N CYS A 258 -11.48 13.75 19.01
CA CYS A 258 -11.22 13.14 20.32
C CYS A 258 -9.73 12.81 20.56
N SER A 259 -8.85 13.00 19.57
CA SER A 259 -7.41 12.80 19.74
C SER A 259 -6.84 13.82 20.73
N THR A 260 -6.03 13.34 21.67
CA THR A 260 -5.39 14.17 22.71
C THR A 260 -3.89 14.36 22.49
N VAL A 261 -3.29 13.61 21.56
CA VAL A 261 -1.86 13.67 21.25
C VAL A 261 -1.57 14.73 20.21
N ASN A 262 -0.59 15.59 20.49
CA ASN A 262 -0.10 16.64 19.59
C ASN A 262 1.33 16.34 19.08
N GLU A 263 1.52 15.14 18.54
CA GLU A 263 2.79 14.70 17.92
C GLU A 263 2.83 15.19 16.48
N SER A 264 3.90 15.88 16.08
CA SER A 264 4.13 16.30 14.69
C SER A 264 4.89 15.22 13.91
N LEU A 265 4.71 15.20 12.58
CA LEU A 265 5.60 14.45 11.71
C LEU A 265 6.99 15.12 11.58
N PRO A 266 8.05 14.35 11.27
CA PRO A 266 8.06 12.89 11.11
C PRO A 266 8.04 12.17 12.46
N PHE A 267 7.39 11.00 12.52
CA PHE A 267 7.52 10.12 13.68
C PHE A 267 8.95 9.55 13.75
N ASN A 268 9.40 9.23 14.95
CA ASN A 268 10.68 8.53 15.14
C ASN A 268 10.54 7.08 14.65
N ILE A 269 11.40 6.68 13.70
CA ILE A 269 11.46 5.33 13.15
C ILE A 269 12.84 4.76 13.46
N VAL A 270 12.91 3.70 14.25
CA VAL A 270 14.16 2.96 14.48
C VAL A 270 14.44 2.11 13.25
N GLN A 271 15.47 2.49 12.50
CA GLN A 271 15.92 1.72 11.34
C GLN A 271 16.91 0.65 11.80
N ILE A 272 16.66 -0.61 11.43
CA ILE A 272 17.52 -1.75 11.76
C ILE A 272 18.28 -2.12 10.49
N SER A 273 19.61 -2.03 10.50
CA SER A 273 20.42 -2.22 9.29
C SER A 273 20.23 -3.63 8.67
N GLU A 274 20.25 -3.68 7.34
CA GLU A 274 20.34 -4.91 6.53
C GLU A 274 21.77 -5.16 6.02
N ASP A 275 22.77 -4.43 6.55
CA ASP A 275 24.15 -4.71 6.21
C ASP A 275 24.53 -6.12 6.67
N GLN A 276 25.41 -6.76 5.89
CA GLN A 276 25.89 -8.11 6.17
C GLN A 276 26.40 -8.23 7.62
N GLY A 277 25.92 -9.26 8.33
CA GLY A 277 26.33 -9.56 9.70
C GLY A 277 25.61 -8.74 10.78
N GLN A 278 24.59 -7.96 10.42
CA GLN A 278 23.74 -7.27 11.40
C GLN A 278 22.61 -8.17 11.91
N ASN A 279 22.40 -8.16 13.23
CA ASN A 279 21.24 -8.78 13.86
C ASN A 279 19.98 -7.95 13.60
N ASN A 280 19.09 -8.49 12.78
CA ASN A 280 17.85 -7.86 12.38
C ASN A 280 16.70 -8.89 12.43
N THR A 281 15.69 -8.63 13.26
CA THR A 281 14.51 -9.50 13.36
C THR A 281 13.49 -9.30 12.23
N LEU A 282 13.71 -8.28 11.39
CA LEU A 282 12.84 -7.87 10.28
C LEU A 282 13.47 -8.19 8.91
N ASN A 283 14.64 -8.83 8.86
CA ASN A 283 15.32 -9.28 7.65
C ASN A 283 16.23 -10.50 7.93
N HIS A 284 16.05 -11.58 7.18
CA HIS A 284 16.92 -12.75 7.17
C HIS A 284 18.20 -12.47 6.37
N ASP A 285 19.34 -12.92 6.90
CA ASP A 285 20.65 -12.91 6.21
C ASP A 285 21.73 -13.64 7.04
N LEU A 286 21.51 -13.77 8.35
CA LEU A 286 22.53 -14.30 9.27
C LEU A 286 22.71 -15.82 9.22
N CYS A 287 21.70 -16.56 8.78
CA CYS A 287 21.69 -18.02 8.86
C CYS A 287 22.37 -18.64 7.64
N THR A 288 23.69 -18.86 7.69
CA THR A 288 24.50 -19.30 6.53
C THR A 288 23.90 -20.49 5.78
N ASN A 289 23.51 -21.56 6.48
CA ASN A 289 22.92 -22.73 5.82
C ASN A 289 21.54 -22.46 5.21
N PHE A 290 20.81 -21.45 5.66
CA PHE A 290 19.54 -21.05 5.04
C PHE A 290 19.77 -20.18 3.80
N GLU A 291 20.78 -19.30 3.85
CA GLU A 291 21.15 -18.43 2.72
C GLU A 291 22.00 -19.13 1.66
N GLU A 292 22.58 -20.30 1.93
CA GLU A 292 23.52 -20.97 1.04
C GLU A 292 23.24 -22.47 0.87
N GLY A 293 23.61 -22.99 -0.30
CA GLY A 293 23.59 -24.42 -0.61
C GLY A 293 22.18 -25.01 -0.72
N HIS A 294 22.06 -26.31 -0.43
CA HIS A 294 20.86 -27.08 -0.76
C HIS A 294 19.59 -26.58 -0.07
N ILE A 295 19.67 -26.03 1.14
CA ILE A 295 18.47 -25.55 1.87
C ILE A 295 17.90 -24.29 1.20
N ASN A 296 18.74 -23.41 0.66
CA ASN A 296 18.30 -22.25 -0.14
C ASN A 296 17.58 -22.73 -1.42
N GLU A 297 18.12 -23.76 -2.09
CA GLU A 297 17.61 -24.27 -3.37
C GLU A 297 16.26 -25.00 -3.29
N ILE A 298 15.77 -25.40 -2.10
CA ILE A 298 14.53 -26.18 -1.94
C ILE A 298 13.32 -25.45 -2.57
N GLY A 299 13.27 -24.13 -2.42
CA GLY A 299 12.23 -23.28 -3.00
C GLY A 299 12.25 -23.30 -4.52
N ASP A 300 13.40 -22.96 -5.09
CA ASP A 300 13.62 -22.91 -6.54
C ASP A 300 13.35 -24.28 -7.20
N ASP A 301 13.78 -25.37 -6.57
CA ASP A 301 13.53 -26.73 -7.04
C ASP A 301 12.03 -27.08 -7.06
N ALA A 302 11.27 -26.57 -6.09
CA ALA A 302 9.83 -26.78 -6.02
C ALA A 302 9.08 -25.91 -7.04
N GLU A 303 9.48 -24.66 -7.22
CA GLU A 303 8.94 -23.77 -8.26
C GLU A 303 9.19 -24.35 -9.66
N ALA A 304 10.41 -24.80 -9.95
CA ALA A 304 10.79 -25.37 -11.24
C ALA A 304 9.93 -26.60 -11.60
N LYS A 305 9.65 -27.48 -10.62
CA LYS A 305 8.76 -28.64 -10.83
C LYS A 305 7.35 -28.22 -11.19
N TRP A 306 6.83 -27.18 -10.54
CA TRP A 306 5.49 -26.70 -10.83
C TRP A 306 5.41 -25.94 -12.15
N GLN A 307 6.39 -25.08 -12.43
CA GLN A 307 6.53 -24.37 -13.69
C GLN A 307 6.54 -25.33 -14.89
N ALA A 308 7.28 -26.43 -14.79
CA ALA A 308 7.32 -27.47 -15.82
C ALA A 308 5.94 -28.15 -16.08
N VAL A 309 4.97 -27.99 -15.18
CA VAL A 309 3.59 -28.48 -15.37
C VAL A 309 2.74 -27.46 -16.13
N PHE A 310 2.73 -26.19 -15.68
CA PHE A 310 1.72 -25.23 -16.17
C PHE A 310 2.22 -24.31 -17.29
N ALA A 311 3.51 -24.00 -17.35
CA ALA A 311 4.07 -23.04 -18.30
C ALA A 311 4.13 -23.55 -19.76
N PRO A 312 4.47 -24.82 -20.07
CA PRO A 312 4.65 -25.27 -21.45
C PRO A 312 3.51 -24.95 -22.43
N PRO A 313 2.21 -25.19 -22.12
CA PRO A 313 1.13 -24.82 -23.03
C PRO A 313 1.00 -23.30 -23.26
N ILE A 314 1.36 -22.49 -22.26
CA ILE A 314 1.37 -21.03 -22.38
C ILE A 314 2.54 -20.58 -23.25
N THR A 315 3.73 -21.16 -23.02
CA THR A 315 4.94 -20.93 -23.82
C THR A 315 4.71 -21.23 -25.29
N ALA A 316 4.05 -22.35 -25.61
CA ALA A 316 3.67 -22.71 -26.97
C ALA A 316 2.75 -21.64 -27.59
N ARG A 317 1.69 -21.22 -26.86
CA ARG A 317 0.77 -20.17 -27.33
C ARG A 317 1.49 -18.85 -27.60
N MET A 318 2.42 -18.42 -26.74
CA MET A 318 3.13 -17.17 -26.98
C MET A 318 4.05 -17.24 -28.19
N ASN A 319 4.71 -18.37 -28.43
CA ASN A 319 5.52 -18.57 -29.64
C ASN A 319 4.68 -18.57 -30.92
N GLU A 320 3.41 -19.01 -30.85
CA GLU A 320 2.47 -18.87 -31.98
C GLU A 320 2.07 -17.42 -32.24
N ASN A 321 1.93 -16.60 -31.18
CA ASN A 321 1.47 -15.22 -31.28
C ASN A 321 2.58 -14.18 -31.54
N LEU A 322 3.83 -14.53 -31.24
CA LEU A 322 5.04 -13.75 -31.52
C LEU A 322 6.10 -14.66 -32.17
N PRO A 323 5.85 -15.14 -33.41
CA PRO A 323 6.77 -16.04 -34.09
C PRO A 323 8.14 -15.40 -34.28
N GLY A 324 9.20 -16.20 -34.08
CA GLY A 324 10.60 -15.79 -34.20
C GLY A 324 11.28 -15.46 -32.86
N VAL A 325 10.51 -15.23 -31.78
CA VAL A 325 11.09 -14.87 -30.48
C VAL A 325 11.73 -16.07 -29.76
N ASN A 326 11.15 -17.26 -29.88
CA ASN A 326 11.57 -18.50 -29.21
C ASN A 326 11.56 -18.39 -27.68
N PHE A 327 10.39 -18.16 -27.09
CA PHE A 327 10.19 -18.12 -25.64
C PHE A 327 10.49 -19.46 -24.96
N THR A 328 11.03 -19.36 -23.75
CA THR A 328 11.18 -20.43 -22.76
C THR A 328 10.08 -20.35 -21.69
N ASP A 329 9.95 -21.38 -20.85
CA ASP A 329 9.01 -21.37 -19.72
C ASP A 329 9.34 -20.28 -18.67
N ASP A 330 10.60 -19.88 -18.56
CA ASP A 330 11.02 -18.74 -17.74
C ASP A 330 10.56 -17.40 -18.32
N ASP A 331 10.51 -17.30 -19.63
CA ASP A 331 10.00 -16.11 -20.31
C ASP A 331 8.49 -15.99 -20.15
N THR A 332 7.78 -17.12 -20.06
CA THR A 332 6.36 -17.17 -19.69
C THR A 332 6.13 -16.53 -18.34
N VAL A 333 6.83 -16.98 -17.30
CA VAL A 333 6.70 -16.40 -15.96
C VAL A 333 7.11 -14.92 -15.98
N SER A 334 8.18 -14.57 -16.71
CA SER A 334 8.62 -13.18 -16.83
C SER A 334 7.59 -12.28 -17.52
N LEU A 335 6.86 -12.75 -18.54
CA LEU A 335 5.76 -12.01 -19.16
C LEU A 335 4.52 -11.94 -18.26
N MET A 336 4.27 -12.95 -17.43
CA MET A 336 3.25 -12.88 -16.39
C MET A 336 3.63 -11.83 -15.35
N ASP A 337 4.88 -11.78 -14.89
CA ASP A 337 5.39 -10.75 -13.96
C ASP A 337 5.15 -9.32 -14.49
N MET A 338 5.20 -9.10 -15.81
CA MET A 338 4.98 -7.78 -16.40
C MET A 338 3.57 -7.22 -16.14
N CYS A 339 2.55 -8.06 -15.90
CA CYS A 339 1.20 -7.61 -15.59
C CYS A 339 1.09 -6.85 -14.25
N PRO A 340 1.43 -7.43 -13.08
CA PRO A 340 1.35 -6.73 -11.80
C PRO A 340 2.25 -5.49 -11.79
N PHE A 341 3.51 -5.60 -12.23
CA PHE A 341 4.46 -4.50 -12.13
C PHE A 341 4.07 -3.28 -12.99
N ASN A 342 3.58 -3.48 -14.21
CA ASN A 342 3.07 -2.35 -14.99
C ASN A 342 1.74 -1.80 -14.45
N THR A 343 0.92 -2.65 -13.83
CA THR A 343 -0.36 -2.21 -13.24
C THR A 343 -0.12 -1.29 -12.04
N VAL A 344 0.80 -1.65 -11.14
CA VAL A 344 1.10 -0.84 -9.93
C VAL A 344 2.04 0.33 -10.20
N ALA A 345 2.73 0.36 -11.34
CA ALA A 345 3.46 1.54 -11.80
C ALA A 345 2.53 2.64 -12.37
N ASN A 346 1.26 2.31 -12.61
CA ASN A 346 0.23 3.29 -12.92
C ASN A 346 -0.38 3.82 -11.62
N ASP A 347 -0.40 5.14 -11.41
CA ASP A 347 -0.92 5.76 -10.18
C ASP A 347 -2.38 5.37 -9.86
N ASN A 348 -3.19 5.06 -10.87
CA ASN A 348 -4.58 4.64 -10.68
C ASN A 348 -4.74 3.11 -10.50
N GLY A 349 -3.66 2.33 -10.59
CA GLY A 349 -3.70 0.88 -10.57
C GLY A 349 -4.46 0.28 -11.75
N THR A 350 -4.44 0.94 -12.91
CA THR A 350 -5.17 0.46 -14.10
C THR A 350 -4.50 -0.80 -14.65
N LEU A 351 -5.29 -1.87 -14.81
CA LEU A 351 -4.80 -3.17 -15.28
C LEU A 351 -4.06 -3.04 -16.62
N HIS A 352 -2.81 -3.49 -16.67
CA HIS A 352 -2.00 -3.37 -17.88
C HIS A 352 -2.38 -4.43 -18.95
N PRO A 353 -2.29 -4.15 -20.26
CA PRO A 353 -2.61 -5.12 -21.32
C PRO A 353 -1.87 -6.47 -21.24
N PHE A 354 -0.69 -6.53 -20.61
CA PHE A 354 0.00 -7.81 -20.31
C PHE A 354 -0.89 -8.78 -19.54
N CYS A 355 -1.77 -8.26 -18.67
CA CYS A 355 -2.70 -9.07 -17.89
C CYS A 355 -3.69 -9.86 -18.76
N GLY A 356 -4.09 -9.30 -19.90
CA GLY A 356 -5.02 -9.90 -20.84
C GLY A 356 -4.42 -10.96 -21.76
N LEU A 357 -3.10 -11.21 -21.70
CA LEU A 357 -2.44 -12.28 -22.46
C LEU A 357 -2.67 -13.68 -21.84
N PHE A 358 -3.13 -13.70 -20.59
CA PHE A 358 -3.28 -14.91 -19.79
C PHE A 358 -4.73 -15.03 -19.30
N THR A 359 -5.21 -16.26 -19.21
CA THR A 359 -6.56 -16.55 -18.71
C THR A 359 -6.60 -16.51 -17.17
N ALA A 360 -7.80 -16.35 -16.59
CA ALA A 360 -7.96 -16.41 -15.14
C ALA A 360 -7.46 -17.75 -14.52
N MET A 361 -7.59 -18.86 -15.24
CA MET A 361 -7.04 -20.15 -14.77
C MET A 361 -5.51 -20.15 -14.79
N GLU A 362 -4.87 -19.53 -15.78
CA GLU A 362 -3.41 -19.41 -15.82
C GLU A 362 -2.89 -18.50 -14.70
N TRP A 363 -3.63 -17.44 -14.35
CA TRP A 363 -3.35 -16.65 -13.16
C TRP A 363 -3.42 -17.46 -11.87
N GLN A 364 -4.38 -18.38 -11.74
CA GLN A 364 -4.39 -19.32 -10.59
C GLN A 364 -3.16 -20.23 -10.57
N GLN A 365 -2.66 -20.69 -11.74
CA GLN A 365 -1.43 -21.49 -11.79
C GLN A 365 -0.20 -20.66 -11.38
N TYR A 366 -0.13 -19.40 -11.79
CA TYR A 366 0.94 -18.46 -11.43
C TYR A 366 0.89 -18.09 -9.94
N ASP A 367 -0.29 -17.85 -9.38
CA ASP A 367 -0.45 -17.63 -7.94
C ASP A 367 0.00 -18.84 -7.12
N TYR A 368 -0.28 -20.04 -7.62
CA TYR A 368 0.18 -21.27 -7.00
C TYR A 368 1.68 -21.50 -7.16
N LEU A 369 2.30 -21.07 -8.26
CA LEU A 369 3.77 -21.04 -8.42
C LEU A 369 4.41 -20.24 -7.29
N ALA A 370 3.97 -18.99 -7.11
CA ALA A 370 4.43 -18.13 -6.02
C ALA A 370 4.16 -18.75 -4.64
N THR A 371 3.01 -19.43 -4.47
CA THR A 371 2.64 -20.11 -3.23
C THR A 371 3.56 -21.27 -2.90
N VAL A 372 3.85 -22.13 -3.87
CA VAL A 372 4.80 -23.24 -3.73
C VAL A 372 6.19 -22.71 -3.39
N GLY A 373 6.67 -21.70 -4.12
CA GLY A 373 7.99 -21.11 -3.88
C GLY A 373 8.15 -20.55 -2.48
N LYS A 374 7.24 -19.69 -2.02
CA LYS A 374 7.32 -19.16 -0.65
C LYS A 374 7.16 -20.23 0.42
N PHE A 375 6.32 -21.24 0.19
CA PHE A 375 6.14 -22.34 1.14
C PHE A 375 7.45 -23.10 1.37
N TYR A 376 8.13 -23.46 0.28
CA TYR A 376 9.36 -24.24 0.31
C TYR A 376 10.64 -23.42 0.56
N SER A 377 10.56 -22.09 0.45
CA SER A 377 11.67 -21.19 0.77
C SER A 377 11.60 -20.64 2.20
N TYR A 378 10.45 -20.13 2.63
CA TYR A 378 10.33 -19.27 3.83
C TYR A 378 9.28 -19.76 4.84
N SER A 379 8.65 -20.92 4.60
CA SER A 379 7.66 -21.51 5.49
C SER A 379 8.11 -22.90 5.96
N THR A 380 7.18 -23.68 6.49
CA THR A 380 7.39 -25.05 6.99
C THR A 380 7.86 -26.05 5.93
N GLY A 381 7.79 -25.72 4.63
CA GLY A 381 8.42 -26.51 3.57
C GLY A 381 9.95 -26.42 3.57
N ASN A 382 10.52 -25.37 4.18
CA ASN A 382 11.95 -25.23 4.41
C ASN A 382 12.30 -25.62 5.85
N PRO A 383 13.29 -26.51 6.09
CA PRO A 383 13.66 -26.93 7.45
C PRO A 383 14.16 -25.80 8.34
N LEU A 384 14.70 -24.71 7.77
CA LEU A 384 15.17 -23.53 8.51
C LEU A 384 14.30 -22.29 8.28
N GLY A 385 13.23 -22.39 7.48
CA GLY A 385 12.30 -21.28 7.22
C GLY A 385 11.71 -20.69 8.51
N PRO A 386 10.99 -21.47 9.34
CA PRO A 386 10.44 -20.97 10.61
C PRO A 386 11.50 -20.47 11.59
N THR A 387 12.74 -20.96 11.49
CA THR A 387 13.83 -20.57 12.38
C THR A 387 14.22 -19.10 12.22
N GLN A 388 14.06 -18.50 11.03
CA GLN A 388 14.42 -17.09 10.80
C GLN A 388 13.48 -16.14 11.55
N GLY A 389 12.22 -16.53 11.74
CA GLY A 389 11.19 -15.74 12.42
C GLY A 389 11.23 -15.78 13.95
N VAL A 390 12.19 -16.52 14.54
CA VAL A 390 12.25 -16.75 15.99
C VAL A 390 12.54 -15.47 16.77
N GLY A 391 13.50 -14.65 16.31
CA GLY A 391 13.88 -13.42 17.01
C GLY A 391 12.71 -12.45 17.16
N PHE A 392 11.99 -12.16 16.07
CA PHE A 392 10.78 -11.33 16.12
C PHE A 392 9.70 -11.93 17.02
N THR A 393 9.53 -13.26 16.98
CA THR A 393 8.54 -13.94 17.83
C THR A 393 8.86 -13.74 19.32
N ASN A 394 10.15 -13.82 19.69
CA ASN A 394 10.60 -13.56 21.06
C ASN A 394 10.49 -12.07 21.46
N GLU A 395 10.72 -11.14 20.53
CA GLU A 395 10.41 -9.71 20.73
C GLU A 395 8.91 -9.48 20.97
N LEU A 396 8.03 -10.14 20.21
CA LEU A 396 6.58 -10.02 20.39
C LEU A 396 6.14 -10.56 21.76
N ILE A 397 6.70 -11.69 22.19
CA ILE A 397 6.48 -12.22 23.55
C ILE A 397 6.88 -11.19 24.60
N ALA A 398 8.06 -10.59 24.46
CA ALA A 398 8.57 -9.56 25.38
C ALA A 398 7.60 -8.37 25.50
N ARG A 399 7.13 -7.85 24.36
CA ARG A 399 6.15 -6.75 24.31
C ARG A 399 4.80 -7.12 24.92
N MET A 400 4.25 -8.28 24.57
CA MET A 400 2.94 -8.72 25.08
C MET A 400 2.95 -8.99 26.59
N THR A 401 4.08 -9.43 27.14
CA THR A 401 4.26 -9.77 28.57
C THR A 401 4.91 -8.66 29.39
N LYS A 402 5.36 -7.57 28.74
CA LYS A 402 6.13 -6.48 29.35
C LYS A 402 7.37 -7.00 30.09
N SER A 403 8.08 -7.94 29.49
CA SER A 403 9.29 -8.56 30.03
C SER A 403 10.48 -8.36 29.08
N ALA A 404 11.70 -8.53 29.58
CA ALA A 404 12.90 -8.41 28.75
C ALA A 404 12.91 -9.47 27.64
N VAL A 405 13.47 -9.13 26.48
CA VAL A 405 13.67 -10.09 25.38
C VAL A 405 14.59 -11.22 25.83
N VAL A 406 14.15 -12.46 25.58
CA VAL A 406 14.95 -13.67 25.81
C VAL A 406 15.10 -14.38 24.47
N ASP A 407 16.24 -14.15 23.82
CA ASP A 407 16.54 -14.70 22.50
C ASP A 407 18.06 -14.78 22.30
N ARG A 408 18.47 -15.67 21.38
CA ARG A 408 19.87 -15.85 20.97
C ARG A 408 20.01 -16.11 19.46
N THR A 409 19.03 -15.63 18.68
CA THR A 409 18.90 -15.86 17.25
C THR A 409 19.22 -14.57 16.49
N THR A 410 18.21 -13.88 15.97
CA THR A 410 18.33 -12.68 15.12
C THR A 410 18.18 -11.36 15.89
N THR A 411 17.90 -11.40 17.19
CA THR A 411 17.76 -10.20 18.04
C THR A 411 19.08 -9.45 18.26
N ASN A 412 18.99 -8.14 18.42
CA ASN A 412 20.13 -7.29 18.79
C ASN A 412 20.00 -6.87 20.25
N SER A 413 20.74 -7.52 21.14
CA SER A 413 20.70 -7.25 22.59
C SER A 413 20.98 -5.79 23.00
N THR A 414 21.69 -5.00 22.17
CA THR A 414 21.91 -3.57 22.44
C THR A 414 20.66 -2.75 22.14
N LEU A 415 19.96 -3.05 21.03
CA LEU A 415 18.70 -2.39 20.69
C LEU A 415 17.57 -2.82 21.64
N ASP A 416 17.49 -4.12 21.92
CA ASP A 416 16.40 -4.70 22.70
C ASP A 416 16.53 -4.46 24.21
N GLY A 417 17.76 -4.18 24.68
CA GLY A 417 18.05 -3.80 26.06
C GLY A 417 17.84 -2.32 26.37
N ASN A 418 17.49 -1.49 25.38
CA ASN A 418 17.36 -0.04 25.54
C ASN A 418 15.91 0.42 25.29
N PRO A 419 15.23 1.02 26.29
CA PRO A 419 13.85 1.51 26.14
C PRO A 419 13.63 2.52 25.00
N ALA A 420 14.68 3.23 24.54
CA ALA A 420 14.58 4.16 23.41
C ALA A 420 14.43 3.43 22.06
N THR A 421 14.90 2.19 21.97
CA THR A 421 14.90 1.38 20.73
C THR A 421 14.04 0.12 20.86
N PHE A 422 13.62 -0.24 22.07
CA PHE A 422 12.69 -1.31 22.35
C PHE A 422 11.91 -1.04 23.66
N PRO A 423 10.92 -0.12 23.64
CA PRO A 423 10.09 0.12 24.82
C PRO A 423 9.20 -1.10 25.09
N LEU A 424 8.99 -1.41 26.37
CA LEU A 424 8.10 -2.50 26.83
C LEU A 424 6.77 -1.98 27.40
N ASP A 425 6.67 -0.66 27.61
CA ASP A 425 5.51 0.02 28.19
C ASP A 425 4.58 0.63 27.14
N ALA A 426 5.04 0.76 25.89
CA ALA A 426 4.18 1.11 24.77
C ALA A 426 3.10 0.03 24.56
N VAL A 427 1.97 0.43 23.97
CA VAL A 427 0.82 -0.46 23.70
C VAL A 427 0.44 -0.50 22.22
N LEU A 428 0.99 0.41 21.41
CA LEU A 428 0.89 0.40 19.95
C LEU A 428 2.30 0.31 19.36
N TYR A 429 2.53 -0.71 18.53
CA TYR A 429 3.80 -0.95 17.85
C TYR A 429 3.56 -1.11 16.36
N ALA A 430 4.50 -0.64 15.53
CA ALA A 430 4.49 -0.85 14.09
C ALA A 430 5.88 -1.22 13.60
N ASP A 431 6.01 -2.43 13.04
CA ASP A 431 7.25 -2.92 12.45
C ASP A 431 7.05 -3.12 10.93
N PHE A 432 8.01 -2.64 10.13
CA PHE A 432 8.00 -2.75 8.67
C PHE A 432 9.13 -3.65 8.18
N SER A 433 8.79 -4.63 7.33
CA SER A 433 9.65 -5.76 6.94
C SER A 433 9.37 -6.20 5.49
N HIS A 434 9.80 -7.40 5.10
CA HIS A 434 9.61 -8.01 3.78
C HIS A 434 8.64 -9.19 3.83
N ASP A 435 8.20 -9.64 2.65
CA ASP A 435 7.38 -10.85 2.51
C ASP A 435 8.06 -12.10 3.05
N ASN A 436 9.36 -12.29 2.75
CA ASN A 436 10.11 -13.46 3.20
C ASN A 436 10.08 -13.59 4.73
N ASP A 437 10.45 -12.51 5.41
CA ASP A 437 10.51 -12.47 6.87
C ASP A 437 9.15 -12.67 7.51
N MET A 438 8.11 -12.02 6.99
CA MET A 438 6.74 -12.23 7.46
C MET A 438 6.32 -13.70 7.35
N MET A 439 6.66 -14.39 6.26
CA MET A 439 6.40 -15.82 6.11
C MET A 439 7.12 -16.64 7.19
N THR A 440 8.40 -16.34 7.45
CA THR A 440 9.18 -17.05 8.49
C THR A 440 8.60 -16.80 9.89
N ILE A 441 8.17 -15.58 10.18
CA ILE A 441 7.58 -15.16 11.47
C ILE A 441 6.25 -15.88 11.71
N PHE A 442 5.35 -15.88 10.73
CA PHE A 442 4.06 -16.58 10.85
C PHE A 442 4.25 -18.08 11.04
N SER A 443 5.26 -18.65 10.38
CA SER A 443 5.62 -20.07 10.53
C SER A 443 6.24 -20.37 11.90
N ALA A 444 7.10 -19.49 12.42
CA ALA A 444 7.69 -19.61 13.76
C ALA A 444 6.63 -19.64 14.88
N MET A 445 5.52 -18.91 14.67
CA MET A 445 4.36 -18.89 15.56
C MET A 445 3.44 -20.10 15.40
N GLY A 446 3.70 -20.95 14.41
CA GLY A 446 2.90 -22.14 14.12
C GLY A 446 1.55 -21.86 13.45
N LEU A 447 1.36 -20.69 12.83
CA LEU A 447 0.09 -20.31 12.20
C LEU A 447 -0.27 -21.17 10.98
N PHE A 448 0.70 -21.90 10.43
CA PHE A 448 0.53 -22.78 9.27
C PHE A 448 0.78 -24.26 9.60
N ASN A 449 0.78 -24.66 10.88
CA ASN A 449 1.01 -26.05 11.28
C ASN A 449 -0.07 -27.03 10.77
N GLY A 450 -1.27 -26.53 10.44
CA GLY A 450 -2.33 -27.32 9.81
C GLY A 450 -2.18 -27.48 8.30
N THR A 451 -1.21 -26.84 7.67
CA THR A 451 -0.95 -26.94 6.23
C THR A 451 0.02 -28.08 5.96
N ALA A 452 -0.44 -29.10 5.23
CA ALA A 452 0.41 -30.19 4.76
C ALA A 452 1.43 -29.67 3.72
N PRO A 453 2.56 -30.38 3.49
CA PRO A 453 3.49 -30.05 2.41
C PRO A 453 2.77 -29.90 1.07
N LEU A 454 2.99 -28.77 0.40
CA LEU A 454 2.28 -28.44 -0.83
C LEU A 454 2.74 -29.32 -2.00
N SER A 455 1.81 -29.73 -2.86
CA SER A 455 2.14 -30.43 -4.09
C SER A 455 2.81 -29.46 -5.07
N ASN A 456 4.02 -29.79 -5.54
CA ASN A 456 4.71 -29.05 -6.61
C ASN A 456 4.43 -29.64 -8.01
N THR A 457 3.45 -30.53 -8.14
CA THR A 457 3.04 -31.15 -9.42
C THR A 457 1.54 -31.09 -9.66
N THR A 458 0.75 -30.59 -8.71
CA THR A 458 -0.71 -30.52 -8.81
C THR A 458 -1.20 -29.26 -8.11
N LEU A 459 -2.03 -28.48 -8.79
CA LEU A 459 -2.67 -27.30 -8.22
C LEU A 459 -3.51 -27.70 -7.01
N GLN A 460 -3.36 -26.99 -5.90
CA GLN A 460 -4.20 -27.14 -4.71
C GLN A 460 -4.97 -25.84 -4.47
N SER A 461 -6.25 -25.96 -4.16
CA SER A 461 -7.10 -24.85 -3.72
C SER A 461 -6.71 -24.36 -2.32
N VAL A 462 -7.13 -23.14 -1.99
CA VAL A 462 -6.93 -22.55 -0.66
C VAL A 462 -7.51 -23.42 0.46
N GLN A 463 -8.59 -24.16 0.18
CA GLN A 463 -9.19 -25.08 1.13
C GLN A 463 -8.30 -26.30 1.37
N GLU A 464 -7.71 -26.87 0.32
CA GLU A 464 -6.79 -28.01 0.43
C GLU A 464 -5.49 -27.65 1.13
N THR A 465 -5.06 -26.39 1.06
CA THR A 465 -3.86 -25.85 1.73
C THR A 465 -4.15 -25.26 3.12
N ASN A 466 -5.36 -25.47 3.65
CA ASN A 466 -5.81 -24.94 4.95
C ASN A 466 -5.67 -23.41 5.09
N GLY A 467 -5.99 -22.69 4.01
CA GLY A 467 -5.91 -21.23 3.96
C GLY A 467 -4.55 -20.68 3.52
N PHE A 468 -3.56 -21.54 3.24
CA PHE A 468 -2.23 -21.10 2.83
C PHE A 468 -2.21 -20.73 1.34
N ALA A 469 -2.09 -19.44 1.05
CA ALA A 469 -1.84 -18.90 -0.28
C ALA A 469 -1.12 -17.55 -0.15
N VAL A 470 -0.08 -17.32 -0.94
CA VAL A 470 0.83 -16.18 -0.74
C VAL A 470 0.15 -14.84 -0.98
N ASN A 471 -0.73 -14.75 -1.97
CA ASN A 471 -1.60 -13.58 -2.21
C ASN A 471 -2.47 -13.19 -0.99
N ARG A 472 -2.79 -14.13 -0.10
CA ARG A 472 -3.58 -13.89 1.11
C ARG A 472 -2.72 -13.60 2.34
N ILE A 473 -1.44 -13.94 2.31
CA ILE A 473 -0.55 -13.85 3.47
C ILE A 473 0.40 -12.66 3.34
N VAL A 474 1.13 -12.56 2.24
CA VAL A 474 2.15 -11.52 2.00
C VAL A 474 2.01 -10.80 0.63
N PRO A 475 0.81 -10.31 0.24
CA PRO A 475 0.71 -9.36 -0.88
C PRO A 475 1.55 -8.09 -0.64
N PHE A 476 1.67 -7.21 -1.63
CA PHE A 476 2.15 -5.85 -1.37
C PHE A 476 1.30 -5.16 -0.29
N SER A 477 1.93 -4.36 0.56
CA SER A 477 1.28 -3.71 1.72
C SER A 477 0.52 -4.69 2.64
N SER A 478 0.91 -5.97 2.68
CA SER A 478 0.34 -6.94 3.60
C SER A 478 0.56 -6.52 5.04
N ARG A 479 -0.38 -6.86 5.92
CA ARG A 479 -0.26 -6.58 7.35
C ARG A 479 -0.81 -7.71 8.21
N ALA A 480 -0.14 -7.93 9.33
CA ALA A 480 -0.64 -8.72 10.44
C ALA A 480 -0.87 -7.83 11.66
N TYR A 481 -1.97 -8.05 12.37
CA TYR A 481 -2.24 -7.46 13.65
C TYR A 481 -2.15 -8.52 14.74
N PHE A 482 -1.30 -8.26 15.73
CA PHE A 482 -1.19 -9.04 16.96
C PHE A 482 -1.90 -8.26 18.07
N GLU A 483 -3.06 -8.74 18.47
CA GLU A 483 -3.95 -8.07 19.42
C GLU A 483 -3.88 -8.74 20.77
N LYS A 484 -3.89 -7.94 21.83
CA LYS A 484 -4.20 -8.39 23.19
C LYS A 484 -5.41 -7.62 23.70
N MET A 485 -6.31 -8.32 24.38
CA MET A 485 -7.58 -7.74 24.82
C MET A 485 -8.04 -8.26 26.18
N THR A 486 -8.63 -7.39 26.98
CA THR A 486 -9.40 -7.80 28.15
C THR A 486 -10.82 -8.13 27.72
N CYS A 487 -11.44 -9.14 28.32
CA CYS A 487 -12.79 -9.56 28.01
C CYS A 487 -13.57 -9.84 29.29
N THR A 488 -14.84 -9.45 29.32
CA THR A 488 -15.74 -9.72 30.45
C THR A 488 -15.83 -11.23 30.71
N GLY A 489 -15.62 -11.65 31.96
CA GLY A 489 -15.66 -13.06 32.37
C GLY A 489 -14.36 -13.83 32.16
N MET A 490 -13.33 -13.23 31.55
CA MET A 490 -12.00 -13.83 31.43
C MET A 490 -11.07 -13.30 32.52
N ALA A 491 -10.33 -14.21 33.17
CA ALA A 491 -9.38 -13.85 34.22
C ALA A 491 -8.05 -13.31 33.68
N GLU A 492 -7.72 -13.62 32.42
CA GLU A 492 -6.49 -13.23 31.74
C GLU A 492 -6.83 -12.50 30.44
N GLU A 493 -5.91 -11.65 29.97
CA GLU A 493 -6.00 -11.07 28.63
C GLU A 493 -5.94 -12.17 27.55
N MET A 494 -6.69 -11.97 26.48
CA MET A 494 -6.78 -12.86 25.33
C MET A 494 -5.93 -12.32 24.18
N VAL A 495 -5.28 -13.21 23.43
CA VAL A 495 -4.49 -12.88 22.24
C VAL A 495 -5.27 -13.28 20.99
N ARG A 496 -5.22 -12.43 19.95
CA ARG A 496 -5.77 -12.71 18.61
C ARG A 496 -4.75 -12.32 17.55
N VAL A 497 -4.67 -13.07 16.47
CA VAL A 497 -3.85 -12.73 15.30
C VAL A 497 -4.74 -12.57 14.08
N VAL A 498 -4.55 -11.46 13.35
CA VAL A 498 -5.32 -11.13 12.14
C VAL A 498 -4.35 -10.86 11.01
N ILE A 499 -4.40 -11.61 9.91
CA ILE A 499 -3.53 -11.41 8.73
C ILE A 499 -4.40 -10.94 7.57
N ASN A 500 -4.13 -9.74 7.06
CA ASN A 500 -4.86 -9.11 5.95
C ASN A 500 -6.40 -9.16 6.17
N ASP A 501 -6.81 -8.82 7.39
CA ASP A 501 -8.19 -8.89 7.90
C ASP A 501 -8.78 -10.31 8.08
N ARG A 502 -8.04 -11.38 7.79
CA ARG A 502 -8.43 -12.74 8.15
C ARG A 502 -8.00 -13.08 9.57
N VAL A 503 -8.95 -13.43 10.44
CA VAL A 503 -8.64 -13.93 11.78
C VAL A 503 -8.03 -15.32 11.66
N MET A 504 -6.87 -15.50 12.28
CA MET A 504 -6.15 -16.77 12.29
C MET A 504 -6.57 -17.58 13.53
N PRO A 505 -7.11 -18.81 13.37
CA PRO A 505 -7.35 -19.70 14.50
C PRO A 505 -6.04 -20.03 15.22
N LEU A 506 -5.98 -19.80 16.53
CA LEU A 506 -4.79 -20.08 17.33
C LEU A 506 -4.85 -21.50 17.92
N ASP A 507 -4.88 -22.50 17.04
CA ASP A 507 -5.08 -23.90 17.42
C ASP A 507 -3.98 -24.44 18.34
N THR A 508 -2.74 -23.93 18.20
CA THR A 508 -1.58 -24.35 18.99
C THR A 508 -1.69 -24.05 20.48
N CYS A 509 -2.55 -23.09 20.88
CA CYS A 509 -2.83 -22.75 22.28
C CYS A 509 -4.28 -23.07 22.68
N GLY A 510 -5.01 -23.86 21.88
CA GLY A 510 -6.40 -24.20 22.16
C GLY A 510 -7.36 -23.03 21.97
N GLY A 511 -7.21 -22.30 20.86
CA GLY A 511 -8.03 -21.14 20.51
C GLY A 511 -9.54 -21.38 20.64
N ASP A 512 -10.25 -20.36 21.13
CA ASP A 512 -11.70 -20.33 21.22
C ASP A 512 -12.38 -20.14 19.84
N ALA A 513 -13.71 -20.16 19.82
CA ALA A 513 -14.49 -19.98 18.59
C ALA A 513 -14.30 -18.62 17.90
N LEU A 514 -13.64 -17.66 18.56
CA LEU A 514 -13.29 -16.34 18.03
C LEU A 514 -11.81 -16.25 17.63
N GLY A 515 -11.09 -17.39 17.60
CA GLY A 515 -9.70 -17.47 17.20
C GLY A 515 -8.73 -16.92 18.24
N ARG A 516 -9.07 -16.99 19.53
CA ARG A 516 -8.28 -16.38 20.61
C ARG A 516 -7.89 -17.39 21.66
N CYS A 517 -6.74 -17.21 22.29
CA CYS A 517 -6.36 -17.97 23.49
C CYS A 517 -5.85 -17.03 24.57
N THR A 518 -5.75 -17.50 25.81
CA THR A 518 -5.22 -16.67 26.89
C THR A 518 -3.75 -16.35 26.63
N LEU A 519 -3.26 -15.19 27.11
CA LEU A 519 -1.88 -14.77 26.92
C LEU A 519 -0.87 -15.84 27.36
N SER A 520 -1.08 -16.46 28.52
CA SER A 520 -0.23 -17.53 29.03
C SER A 520 -0.24 -18.77 28.13
N ALA A 521 -1.40 -19.17 27.61
CA ALA A 521 -1.51 -20.29 26.68
C ALA A 521 -0.81 -19.98 25.36
N TRP A 522 -0.96 -18.76 24.84
CA TRP A 522 -0.26 -18.28 23.64
C TRP A 522 1.26 -18.30 23.81
N VAL A 523 1.78 -17.68 24.89
CA VAL A 523 3.22 -17.71 25.18
C VAL A 523 3.71 -19.16 25.34
N ASN A 524 2.91 -20.02 25.97
CA ASN A 524 3.28 -21.41 26.16
C ASN A 524 3.31 -22.23 24.87
N SER A 525 2.43 -21.95 23.91
CA SER A 525 2.42 -22.65 22.62
C SER A 525 3.62 -22.29 21.75
N LEU A 526 4.21 -21.10 21.91
CA LEU A 526 5.42 -20.63 21.21
C LEU A 526 6.72 -21.30 21.71
N SER A 527 6.66 -22.58 22.05
CA SER A 527 7.79 -23.36 22.56
C SER A 527 8.96 -23.46 21.57
N PHE A 528 8.67 -23.57 20.27
CA PHE A 528 9.70 -23.57 19.21
C PHE A 528 10.54 -22.28 19.24
N ALA A 529 9.89 -21.12 19.19
CA ALA A 529 10.58 -19.83 19.22
C ALA A 529 11.31 -19.59 20.56
N ARG A 530 10.67 -19.89 21.69
CA ARG A 530 11.30 -19.73 23.02
C ARG A 530 12.51 -20.65 23.23
N ALA A 531 12.60 -21.77 22.49
CA ALA A 531 13.77 -22.65 22.52
C ALA A 531 14.91 -22.20 21.58
N GLY A 532 14.70 -21.15 20.78
CA GLY A 532 15.65 -20.68 19.77
C GLY A 532 15.50 -21.38 18.41
N GLY A 533 14.37 -22.05 18.14
CA GLY A 533 14.13 -22.80 16.92
C GLY A 533 15.23 -23.83 16.62
N LEU A 534 15.64 -23.92 15.36
CA LEU A 534 16.80 -24.70 14.91
C LEU A 534 18.00 -23.80 14.61
N TRP A 535 18.18 -22.70 15.34
CA TRP A 535 19.22 -21.70 15.05
C TRP A 535 20.64 -22.27 15.06
N ASP A 536 20.92 -23.26 15.92
CA ASP A 536 22.22 -23.95 15.95
C ASP A 536 22.53 -24.69 14.63
N SER A 537 21.51 -25.02 13.84
CA SER A 537 21.63 -25.62 12.50
C SER A 537 21.99 -24.62 11.41
N CYS A 538 22.02 -23.31 11.69
CA CYS A 538 22.43 -22.28 10.72
C CYS A 538 23.93 -22.34 10.38
N PHE A 539 24.75 -22.84 11.31
CA PHE A 539 26.22 -22.75 11.24
C PHE A 539 26.92 -24.11 11.33
N THR A 540 26.18 -25.18 11.56
CA THR A 540 26.73 -26.53 11.59
C THR A 540 26.73 -27.10 10.17
N PRO A 541 27.85 -27.64 9.66
CA PRO A 541 27.86 -28.28 8.34
C PRO A 541 26.80 -29.38 8.33
N ALA A 542 25.92 -29.38 7.33
CA ALA A 542 24.94 -30.46 7.17
C ALA A 542 25.69 -31.80 7.19
N ALA A 543 25.44 -32.63 8.21
CA ALA A 543 26.03 -33.96 8.28
C ALA A 543 25.64 -34.67 6.99
N GLY A 544 26.64 -35.01 6.17
CA GLY A 544 26.41 -35.63 4.87
C GLY A 544 25.46 -36.81 5.01
N ASN A 545 24.31 -36.71 4.33
CA ASN A 545 23.41 -37.81 4.06
C ASN A 545 22.64 -38.40 5.25
N SER A 546 21.98 -37.55 6.06
CA SER A 546 20.88 -38.01 6.90
C SER A 546 19.61 -37.26 6.56
N THR A 547 18.64 -37.99 6.03
CA THR A 547 17.25 -37.61 5.77
C THR A 547 16.70 -36.84 6.97
N LEU A 548 16.67 -35.50 6.90
CA LEU A 548 15.94 -34.69 7.87
C LEU A 548 14.47 -35.08 7.71
N ARG A 549 13.97 -35.86 8.66
CA ARG A 549 12.54 -36.13 8.77
C ARG A 549 11.86 -34.80 9.06
N LEU A 550 11.10 -34.32 8.07
CA LEU A 550 10.04 -33.34 8.26
C LEU A 550 9.20 -33.79 9.47
N LEU A 551 9.16 -32.95 10.51
CA LEU A 551 8.26 -33.08 11.65
C LEU A 551 7.03 -32.20 11.42
#